data_AF-A0A3C0E939-F1
#
_entry.id   AF-A0A3C0E939-F1
#
_cell.length_a   1.000
_cell.length_b   1.000
_cell.length_c   1.000
_cell.angle_alpha   90.00
_cell.angle_beta   90.00
_cell.angle_gamma   90.00
#
_symmetry.space_group_name_H-M   'P 1'
#
loop_
_entity.id
_entity.type
_entity.pdbx_description
1 polymer ?
#
loop_
_entity_poly.entity_id
_entity_poly.type
_entity_poly.pdbx_seq_one_letter_code
_entity_poly.pdbx_strand_id
1 'polypeptide(L)'
;MTEQTDTATQRKTVLFVTTADTDILTAERALSGMPDDYPQVVAFNPVALETPEAQEELMGALADAGVVILRLLGGKQSMPQVFDALVRDCRTRGIPLIACPGHQEWDEDLVTACTVPVSEVETVFAYLMRGGVQNLENLFFFLSDAYLGTEYGHEAPSHIPWEGLYHPDVAQGTQVDEYIQDHFEAGKPRIAVLFYRAHWMSGNLLTIDSLIRRLEAQGANVLPL
;
A
#
# COMPACT_ATOMS: atom_id res chain seq x y z
N MET A 1 22.96 36.26 -24.29
CA MET A 1 23.51 35.80 -22.99
C MET A 1 22.59 36.38 -21.94
N THR A 2 21.66 35.63 -21.36
CA THR A 2 21.78 34.24 -20.91
C THR A 2 20.38 33.61 -20.91
N GLU A 3 20.22 32.44 -21.53
CA GLU A 3 19.05 31.58 -21.37
C GLU A 3 19.00 31.10 -19.93
N GLN A 4 17.89 31.39 -19.23
CA GLN A 4 17.51 30.65 -18.04
C GLN A 4 16.61 29.50 -18.50
N THR A 5 17.22 28.35 -18.70
CA THR A 5 16.51 27.08 -18.87
C THR A 5 16.02 26.67 -17.48
N ASP A 6 14.81 27.09 -17.13
CA ASP A 6 14.09 26.57 -15.97
C ASP A 6 13.48 25.21 -16.36
N THR A 7 14.33 24.19 -16.50
CA THR A 7 13.88 22.80 -16.51
C THR A 7 13.56 22.43 -15.07
N ALA A 8 12.36 22.80 -14.61
CA ALA A 8 11.71 22.09 -13.52
C ALA A 8 11.68 20.62 -13.93
N THR A 9 12.57 19.80 -13.36
CA THR A 9 12.55 18.36 -13.58
C THR A 9 11.18 17.89 -13.09
N GLN A 10 10.29 17.58 -14.02
CA GLN A 10 8.96 17.09 -13.71
C GLN A 10 9.14 15.83 -12.87
N ARG A 11 8.73 15.89 -11.58
CA ARG A 11 8.86 14.75 -10.68
C ARG A 11 7.96 13.65 -11.23
N LYS A 12 8.59 12.56 -11.65
CA LYS A 12 7.90 11.35 -12.07
C LYS A 12 7.10 10.79 -10.88
N THR A 13 5.95 10.19 -11.17
CA THR A 13 5.04 9.64 -10.16
C THR A 13 5.10 8.11 -10.10
N VAL A 14 4.60 7.53 -9.02
CA VAL A 14 4.22 6.11 -8.98
C VAL A 14 2.74 6.02 -9.34
N LEU A 15 2.40 5.29 -10.40
CA LEU A 15 1.01 5.00 -10.75
C LEU A 15 0.61 3.65 -10.14
N PHE A 16 -0.31 3.66 -9.19
CA PHE A 16 -0.76 2.46 -8.48
C PHE A 16 -2.23 2.15 -8.79
N VAL A 17 -2.48 1.10 -9.56
CA VAL A 17 -3.84 0.67 -9.93
C VAL A 17 -4.17 -0.61 -9.19
N THR A 18 -5.22 -0.61 -8.37
CA THR A 18 -5.60 -1.79 -7.60
C THR A 18 -7.11 -1.97 -7.53
N THR A 19 -7.57 -3.21 -7.66
CA THR A 19 -9.00 -3.55 -7.49
C THR A 19 -9.45 -3.59 -6.02
N ALA A 20 -8.52 -3.49 -5.07
CA ALA A 20 -8.82 -3.60 -3.65
C ALA A 20 -8.77 -2.22 -2.96
N ASP A 21 -9.93 -1.71 -2.53
CA ASP A 21 -10.02 -0.43 -1.80
C ASP A 21 -9.15 -0.40 -0.54
N THR A 22 -8.97 -1.56 0.10
CA THR A 22 -8.09 -1.69 1.27
C THR A 22 -6.66 -1.32 0.95
N ASP A 23 -6.17 -1.57 -0.26
CA ASP A 23 -4.82 -1.18 -0.64
C ASP A 23 -4.69 0.33 -0.83
N ILE A 24 -5.71 0.98 -1.40
CA ILE A 24 -5.72 2.43 -1.58
C ILE A 24 -5.68 3.11 -0.21
N LEU A 25 -6.54 2.68 0.72
CA LEU A 25 -6.54 3.18 2.10
C LEU A 25 -5.20 2.93 2.81
N THR A 26 -4.63 1.74 2.63
CA THR A 26 -3.32 1.40 3.22
C THR A 26 -2.20 2.22 2.61
N ALA A 27 -2.25 2.50 1.30
CA ALA A 27 -1.29 3.32 0.58
C ALA A 27 -1.37 4.78 1.04
N GLU A 28 -2.56 5.36 1.17
CA GLU A 28 -2.75 6.70 1.74
C GLU A 28 -2.17 6.79 3.15
N ARG A 29 -2.38 5.75 3.97
CA ARG A 29 -1.83 5.71 5.32
C ARG A 29 -0.31 5.63 5.32
N ALA A 30 0.27 4.79 4.47
CA ALA A 30 1.72 4.67 4.28
C ALA A 30 2.33 6.03 3.86
N LEU A 31 1.72 6.69 2.86
CA LEU A 31 2.19 7.98 2.36
C LEU A 31 2.11 9.09 3.41
N SER A 32 1.13 9.03 4.33
CA SER A 32 1.02 10.01 5.42
C SER A 32 2.18 9.98 6.42
N GLY A 33 2.95 8.88 6.47
CA GLY A 33 4.13 8.72 7.32
C GLY A 33 5.46 9.03 6.62
N MET A 34 5.44 9.32 5.32
CA MET A 34 6.65 9.51 4.51
C MET A 34 7.19 10.94 4.54
N PRO A 35 8.46 11.14 4.14
CA PRO A 35 9.04 12.48 3.97
C PRO A 35 8.22 13.37 3.02
N ASP A 36 8.16 14.67 3.31
CA ASP A 36 7.42 15.66 2.50
C ASP A 36 7.91 15.78 1.05
N ASP A 37 9.16 15.37 0.78
CA ASP A 37 9.78 15.37 -0.53
C ASP A 37 9.60 14.06 -1.31
N TYR A 38 8.90 13.06 -0.74
CA TYR A 38 8.61 11.80 -1.41
C TYR A 38 7.82 12.02 -2.73
N PRO A 39 8.14 11.29 -3.81
CA PRO A 39 7.41 11.41 -5.07
C PRO A 39 5.91 11.14 -4.95
N GLN A 40 5.11 11.83 -5.76
CA GLN A 40 3.67 11.63 -5.71
C GLN A 40 3.30 10.20 -6.14
N VAL A 41 2.36 9.59 -5.41
CA VAL A 41 1.67 8.37 -5.81
C VAL A 41 0.27 8.74 -6.28
N VAL A 42 -0.09 8.31 -7.48
CA VAL A 42 -1.43 8.47 -8.04
C VAL A 42 -2.09 7.10 -8.03
N ALA A 43 -3.18 6.95 -7.27
CA ALA A 43 -3.86 5.68 -7.09
C ALA A 43 -5.22 5.65 -7.80
N PHE A 44 -5.52 4.54 -8.47
CA PHE A 44 -6.82 4.31 -9.13
C PHE A 44 -7.40 2.95 -8.74
N ASN A 45 -8.73 2.90 -8.57
CA ASN A 45 -9.47 1.64 -8.57
C ASN A 45 -10.10 1.41 -9.96
N PRO A 46 -9.79 0.29 -10.66
CA PRO A 46 -10.41 -0.06 -11.93
C PRO A 46 -11.93 -0.04 -11.96
N VAL A 47 -12.59 -0.31 -10.83
CA VAL A 47 -14.06 -0.24 -10.70
C VAL A 47 -14.58 1.17 -11.00
N ALA A 48 -13.78 2.21 -10.78
CA ALA A 48 -14.14 3.59 -11.09
C ALA A 48 -13.91 3.97 -12.56
N LEU A 49 -13.34 3.08 -13.40
CA LEU A 49 -12.98 3.36 -14.80
C LEU A 49 -14.11 3.05 -15.81
N GLU A 50 -15.37 3.06 -15.37
CA GLU A 50 -16.52 2.76 -16.24
C GLU A 50 -16.77 3.85 -17.29
N THR A 51 -16.33 5.08 -17.04
CA THR A 51 -16.55 6.22 -17.93
C THR A 51 -15.32 6.54 -18.78
N PRO A 52 -15.50 7.04 -20.02
CA PRO A 52 -14.38 7.50 -20.85
C PRO A 52 -13.49 8.54 -20.16
N GLU A 53 -14.09 9.43 -19.38
CA GLU A 53 -13.35 10.48 -18.65
C GLU A 53 -12.39 9.89 -17.61
N ALA A 54 -12.82 8.87 -16.86
CA ALA A 54 -11.98 8.20 -15.88
C ALA A 54 -10.85 7.40 -16.56
N GLN A 55 -11.12 6.83 -17.74
CA GLN A 55 -10.12 6.13 -18.54
C GLN A 55 -9.07 7.11 -19.09
N GLU A 56 -9.51 8.28 -19.56
CA GLU A 56 -8.62 9.36 -19.99
C GLU A 56 -7.78 9.90 -18.83
N GLU A 57 -8.34 10.00 -17.62
CA GLU A 57 -7.61 10.41 -16.42
C GLU A 57 -6.47 9.43 -16.09
N LEU A 58 -6.75 8.12 -16.11
CA LEU A 58 -5.73 7.09 -15.90
C LEU A 58 -4.61 7.16 -16.96
N MET A 59 -4.99 7.27 -18.24
CA MET A 59 -4.02 7.36 -19.34
C MET A 59 -3.25 8.69 -19.31
N GLY A 60 -3.86 9.76 -18.80
CA GLY A 60 -3.20 11.04 -18.51
C GLY A 60 -2.17 10.89 -17.40
N ALA A 61 -2.51 10.23 -16.28
CA ALA A 61 -1.58 9.96 -15.20
C ALA A 61 -0.39 9.08 -15.63
N LEU A 62 -0.60 8.17 -16.59
CA LEU A 62 0.47 7.39 -17.21
C LEU A 62 1.51 8.29 -17.91
N ALA A 63 1.15 9.49 -18.39
CA ALA A 63 2.07 10.44 -19.01
C ALA A 63 3.23 10.82 -18.08
N ASP A 64 2.97 10.93 -16.79
CA ASP A 64 3.95 11.40 -15.80
C ASP A 64 4.53 10.28 -14.93
N ALA A 65 4.07 9.04 -15.14
CA ALA A 65 4.50 7.87 -14.38
C ALA A 65 5.96 7.52 -14.65
N GLY A 66 6.75 7.38 -13.58
CA GLY A 66 8.07 6.76 -13.61
C GLY A 66 8.04 5.25 -13.42
N VAL A 67 6.97 4.72 -12.85
CA VAL A 67 6.68 3.28 -12.71
C VAL A 67 5.18 3.07 -12.55
N VAL A 68 4.68 1.94 -13.08
CA VAL A 68 3.28 1.54 -13.00
C VAL A 68 3.17 0.19 -12.30
N ILE A 69 2.30 0.13 -11.29
CA ILE A 69 1.96 -1.09 -10.56
C ILE A 69 0.49 -1.39 -10.77
N LEU A 70 0.18 -2.60 -11.25
CA LEU A 70 -1.18 -3.11 -11.37
C LEU A 70 -1.36 -4.25 -10.36
N ARG A 71 -2.30 -4.14 -9.43
CA ARG A 71 -2.71 -5.23 -8.53
C ARG A 71 -4.16 -5.59 -8.79
N LEU A 72 -4.38 -6.60 -9.63
CA LEU A 72 -5.69 -6.86 -10.22
C LEU A 72 -6.26 -8.20 -9.76
N LEU A 73 -7.35 -8.16 -9.00
CA LEU A 73 -8.17 -9.33 -8.72
C LEU A 73 -9.03 -9.63 -9.96
N GLY A 74 -8.91 -10.85 -10.49
CA GLY A 74 -9.55 -11.22 -11.77
C GLY A 74 -8.73 -10.87 -13.02
N GLY A 75 -7.44 -10.51 -12.85
CA GLY A 75 -6.51 -10.30 -13.96
C GLY A 75 -6.88 -9.11 -14.83
N LYS A 76 -6.51 -9.15 -16.11
CA LYS A 76 -6.76 -8.06 -17.06
C LYS A 76 -8.25 -7.73 -17.26
N GLN A 77 -9.15 -8.67 -16.95
CA GLN A 77 -10.61 -8.48 -17.07
C GLN A 77 -11.18 -7.48 -16.06
N SER A 78 -10.39 -7.07 -15.07
CA SER A 78 -10.74 -5.98 -14.17
C SER A 78 -10.66 -4.59 -14.82
N MET A 79 -9.95 -4.44 -15.94
CA MET A 79 -9.84 -3.19 -16.70
C MET A 79 -9.82 -3.44 -18.22
N PRO A 80 -10.82 -4.14 -18.78
CA PRO A 80 -10.72 -4.74 -20.11
C PRO A 80 -10.61 -3.73 -21.25
N GLN A 81 -11.08 -2.49 -21.05
CA GLN A 81 -11.01 -1.43 -22.05
C GLN A 81 -9.63 -0.74 -22.11
N VAL A 82 -8.87 -0.77 -21.02
CA VAL A 82 -7.65 0.06 -20.86
C VAL A 82 -6.38 -0.78 -20.71
N PHE A 83 -6.47 -2.02 -20.24
CA PHE A 83 -5.30 -2.86 -19.95
C PHE A 83 -4.30 -2.93 -21.12
N ASP A 84 -4.75 -3.37 -22.30
CA ASP A 84 -3.86 -3.59 -23.45
C ASP A 84 -3.25 -2.29 -23.98
N ALA A 85 -3.99 -1.17 -23.88
CA ALA A 85 -3.50 0.15 -24.27
C ALA A 85 -2.43 0.64 -23.30
N LEU A 86 -2.68 0.54 -21.99
CA LEU A 86 -1.73 0.90 -20.93
C LEU A 86 -0.44 0.08 -21.05
N VAL A 87 -0.53 -1.24 -21.25
CA VAL A 87 0.64 -2.12 -21.42
C VAL A 87 1.45 -1.71 -22.66
N ARG A 88 0.78 -1.44 -23.78
CA ARG A 88 1.42 -0.99 -25.01
C ARG A 88 2.16 0.33 -24.83
N ASP A 89 1.54 1.28 -24.15
CA ASP A 89 2.10 2.61 -23.91
C ASP A 89 3.29 2.54 -22.96
N CYS A 90 3.22 1.73 -21.90
CA CYS A 90 4.36 1.45 -21.02
C CYS A 90 5.56 0.92 -21.82
N ARG A 91 5.34 -0.08 -22.67
CA ARG A 91 6.41 -0.65 -23.52
C ARG A 91 6.97 0.36 -24.51
N THR A 92 6.10 1.12 -25.18
CA THR A 92 6.51 2.11 -26.20
C THR A 92 7.32 3.25 -25.59
N ARG A 93 6.97 3.66 -24.36
CA ARG A 93 7.58 4.78 -23.65
C ARG A 93 8.72 4.34 -22.71
N GLY A 94 8.93 3.05 -22.55
CA GLY A 94 9.94 2.49 -21.64
C GLY A 94 9.60 2.72 -20.16
N ILE A 95 8.31 2.80 -19.80
CA ILE A 95 7.88 2.91 -18.41
C ILE A 95 7.88 1.50 -17.79
N PRO A 96 8.60 1.29 -16.68
CA PRO A 96 8.55 0.06 -15.89
C PRO A 96 7.11 -0.26 -15.49
N LEU A 97 6.66 -1.46 -15.83
CA LEU A 97 5.34 -1.99 -15.52
C LEU A 97 5.48 -3.29 -14.74
N ILE A 98 4.79 -3.36 -13.61
CA ILE A 98 4.72 -4.53 -12.74
C ILE A 98 3.25 -4.86 -12.52
N ALA A 99 2.81 -6.03 -12.98
CA ALA A 99 1.44 -6.48 -12.84
C ALA A 99 1.38 -7.74 -11.99
N CYS A 100 0.60 -7.66 -10.91
CA CYS A 100 0.45 -8.68 -9.89
C CYS A 100 -1.02 -9.10 -9.75
N PRO A 101 -1.30 -10.40 -9.60
CA PRO A 101 -2.65 -10.85 -9.26
C PRO A 101 -3.00 -10.45 -7.82
N GLY A 102 -4.30 -10.39 -7.53
CA GLY A 102 -4.81 -10.17 -6.16
C GLY A 102 -4.73 -11.40 -5.23
N HIS A 103 -4.20 -12.53 -5.71
CA HIS A 103 -4.09 -13.79 -4.98
C HIS A 103 -2.75 -14.49 -5.24
N GLN A 104 -2.49 -15.61 -4.55
CA GLN A 104 -1.21 -16.32 -4.61
C GLN A 104 -0.91 -16.99 -5.96
N GLU A 105 -1.93 -17.28 -6.76
CA GLU A 105 -1.73 -17.90 -8.08
C GLU A 105 -1.31 -16.86 -9.11
N TRP A 106 -0.29 -17.18 -9.91
CA TRP A 106 0.17 -16.33 -11.00
C TRP A 106 -0.84 -16.30 -12.15
N ASP A 107 -0.99 -15.11 -12.74
CA ASP A 107 -1.80 -14.89 -13.93
C ASP A 107 -0.87 -14.65 -15.13
N GLU A 108 -1.00 -15.47 -16.18
CA GLU A 108 -0.11 -15.44 -17.35
C GLU A 108 -0.19 -14.12 -18.12
N ASP A 109 -1.37 -13.52 -18.23
CA ASP A 109 -1.57 -12.23 -18.90
C ASP A 109 -0.86 -11.11 -18.12
N LEU A 110 -0.96 -11.13 -16.79
CA LEU A 110 -0.28 -10.15 -15.93
C LEU A 110 1.24 -10.32 -15.96
N VAL A 111 1.74 -11.55 -15.82
CA VAL A 111 3.18 -11.82 -15.88
C VAL A 111 3.77 -11.42 -17.23
N THR A 112 3.06 -11.67 -18.32
CA THR A 112 3.49 -11.28 -19.67
C THR A 112 3.49 -9.76 -19.86
N ALA A 113 2.65 -9.03 -19.14
CA ALA A 113 2.59 -7.57 -19.21
C ALA A 113 3.82 -6.89 -18.57
N CYS A 114 4.44 -7.51 -17.56
CA CYS A 114 5.60 -6.97 -16.86
C CYS A 114 6.76 -6.62 -17.80
N THR A 115 7.44 -5.49 -17.55
CA THR A 115 8.59 -5.01 -18.34
C THR A 115 9.90 -4.92 -17.56
N VAL A 116 9.90 -5.45 -16.33
CA VAL A 116 11.03 -5.40 -15.39
C VAL A 116 11.59 -6.80 -15.11
N PRO A 117 12.79 -6.95 -14.52
CA PRO A 117 13.31 -8.25 -14.11
C PRO A 117 12.36 -9.02 -13.19
N VAL A 118 12.32 -10.35 -13.34
CA VAL A 118 11.44 -11.23 -12.56
C VAL A 118 11.64 -11.05 -11.05
N SER A 119 12.87 -10.84 -10.59
CA SER A 119 13.18 -10.61 -9.17
C SER A 119 12.48 -9.36 -8.60
N GLU A 120 12.29 -8.32 -9.40
CA GLU A 120 11.59 -7.10 -8.99
C GLU A 120 10.08 -7.36 -8.94
N VAL A 121 9.54 -8.12 -9.90
CA VAL A 121 8.13 -8.57 -9.87
C VAL A 121 7.85 -9.40 -8.62
N GLU A 122 8.71 -10.36 -8.29
CA GLU A 122 8.57 -11.19 -7.08
C GLU A 122 8.64 -10.37 -5.79
N THR A 123 9.52 -9.36 -5.76
CA THR A 123 9.68 -8.46 -4.60
C THR A 123 8.42 -7.62 -4.39
N VAL A 124 7.91 -6.99 -5.45
CA VAL A 124 6.66 -6.21 -5.40
C VAL A 124 5.49 -7.10 -5.01
N PHE A 125 5.38 -8.28 -5.63
CA PHE A 125 4.36 -9.25 -5.29
C PHE A 125 4.41 -9.65 -3.81
N ALA A 126 5.61 -9.85 -3.25
CA ALA A 126 5.77 -10.19 -1.84
C ALA A 126 5.30 -9.07 -0.90
N TYR A 127 5.59 -7.80 -1.18
CA TYR A 127 5.03 -6.69 -0.39
C TYR A 127 3.50 -6.66 -0.45
N LEU A 128 2.94 -6.75 -1.66
CA LEU A 128 1.50 -6.69 -1.89
C LEU A 128 0.75 -7.88 -1.27
N MET A 129 1.35 -9.07 -1.26
CA MET A 129 0.77 -10.26 -0.65
C MET A 129 0.84 -10.26 0.87
N ARG A 130 1.92 -9.71 1.45
CA ARG A 130 2.04 -9.57 2.90
C ARG A 130 1.17 -8.43 3.43
N GLY A 131 0.97 -7.40 2.62
CA GLY A 131 0.07 -6.28 2.86
C GLY A 131 0.46 -5.42 4.06
N GLY A 132 -0.41 -4.46 4.39
CA GLY A 132 -0.27 -3.56 5.53
C GLY A 132 0.67 -2.37 5.32
N VAL A 133 0.50 -1.36 6.18
CA VAL A 133 1.09 -0.02 6.03
C VAL A 133 2.61 -0.09 5.85
N GLN A 134 3.32 -0.81 6.72
CA GLN A 134 4.78 -0.91 6.65
C GLN A 134 5.29 -1.58 5.36
N ASN A 135 4.61 -2.61 4.84
CA ASN A 135 5.01 -3.24 3.59
C ASN A 135 4.73 -2.32 2.39
N LEU A 136 3.64 -1.56 2.41
CA LEU A 136 3.34 -0.58 1.36
C LEU A 136 4.30 0.61 1.41
N GLU A 137 4.74 1.04 2.59
CA GLU A 137 5.80 2.03 2.73
C GLU A 137 7.10 1.57 2.07
N ASN A 138 7.56 0.38 2.44
CA ASN A 138 8.81 -0.18 1.89
C ASN A 138 8.70 -0.52 0.41
N LEU A 139 7.51 -0.92 -0.07
CA LEU A 139 7.24 -1.06 -1.51
C LEU A 139 7.47 0.26 -2.23
N PHE A 140 6.89 1.34 -1.74
CA PHE A 140 7.01 2.66 -2.34
C PHE A 140 8.44 3.20 -2.31
N PHE A 141 9.17 3.05 -1.20
CA PHE A 141 10.60 3.37 -1.18
C PHE A 141 11.40 2.52 -2.17
N PHE A 142 11.15 1.21 -2.26
CA PHE A 142 11.78 0.33 -3.25
C PHE A 142 11.55 0.82 -4.68
N LEU A 143 10.31 1.16 -5.04
CA LEU A 143 9.95 1.64 -6.37
C LEU A 143 10.58 3.00 -6.68
N SER A 144 10.60 3.89 -5.70
CA SER A 144 11.19 5.22 -5.84
C SER A 144 12.69 5.14 -6.07
N ASP A 145 13.39 4.33 -5.27
CA ASP A 145 14.83 4.15 -5.40
C ASP A 145 15.19 3.46 -6.74
N ALA A 146 14.38 2.49 -7.17
CA ALA A 146 14.61 1.76 -8.41
C ALA A 146 14.37 2.59 -9.68
N TYR A 147 13.32 3.44 -9.71
CA TYR A 147 12.84 4.03 -10.97
C TYR A 147 12.72 5.56 -10.96
N LEU A 148 12.74 6.19 -9.79
CA LEU A 148 12.59 7.64 -9.65
C LEU A 148 13.90 8.36 -9.26
N GLY A 149 14.97 7.59 -9.00
CA GLY A 149 16.31 8.13 -8.73
C GLY A 149 16.46 8.68 -7.31
N THR A 150 15.73 8.12 -6.35
CA THR A 150 15.86 8.45 -4.93
C THR A 150 16.75 7.44 -4.20
N GLU A 151 17.04 7.72 -2.92
CA GLU A 151 17.88 6.87 -2.06
C GLU A 151 17.30 6.82 -0.63
N TYR A 152 16.00 6.56 -0.49
CA TYR A 152 15.35 6.47 0.83
C TYR A 152 15.77 5.23 1.61
N GLY A 153 16.08 4.14 0.90
CA GLY A 153 16.29 2.83 1.48
C GLY A 153 14.95 2.14 1.80
N HIS A 154 14.95 0.82 1.71
CA HIS A 154 13.78 -0.01 1.98
C HIS A 154 14.18 -1.30 2.69
N GLU A 155 13.31 -1.77 3.58
CA GLU A 155 13.41 -3.05 4.26
C GLU A 155 12.69 -4.14 3.48
N ALA A 156 13.22 -5.36 3.49
CA ALA A 156 12.57 -6.49 2.81
C ALA A 156 11.12 -6.70 3.28
N PRO A 157 10.24 -7.25 2.42
CA PRO A 157 8.85 -7.54 2.80
C PRO A 157 8.79 -8.31 4.12
N SER A 158 7.93 -7.92 5.04
CA SER A 158 7.84 -8.48 6.40
C SER A 158 6.48 -9.16 6.63
N HIS A 159 6.49 -10.28 7.35
CA HIS A 159 5.24 -10.97 7.66
C HIS A 159 4.46 -10.19 8.72
N ILE A 160 3.20 -9.88 8.43
CA ILE A 160 2.29 -9.38 9.47
C ILE A 160 1.76 -10.58 10.24
N PRO A 161 1.86 -10.60 11.59
CA PRO A 161 1.27 -11.65 12.41
C PRO A 161 -0.20 -11.93 12.05
N TRP A 162 -0.60 -13.19 12.14
CA TRP A 162 -1.99 -13.60 11.91
C TRP A 162 -2.94 -13.09 13.01
N GLU A 163 -2.41 -12.99 14.21
CA GLU A 163 -3.05 -12.48 15.41
C GLU A 163 -2.00 -11.75 16.24
N GLY A 164 -2.43 -10.88 17.13
CA GLY A 164 -1.50 -10.17 18.01
C GLY A 164 -2.22 -9.19 18.92
N LEU A 165 -1.50 -8.71 19.91
CA LEU A 165 -1.94 -7.59 20.72
C LEU A 165 -1.91 -6.31 19.88
N TYR A 166 -2.97 -5.51 20.01
CA TYR A 166 -3.00 -4.14 19.53
C TYR A 166 -3.29 -3.19 20.67
N HIS A 167 -2.55 -2.08 20.76
CA HIS A 167 -2.93 -0.93 21.57
C HIS A 167 -2.27 0.33 20.98
N PRO A 168 -2.98 1.47 20.87
CA PRO A 168 -2.45 2.67 20.21
C PRO A 168 -1.16 3.24 20.83
N ASP A 169 -0.91 2.96 22.12
CA ASP A 169 0.29 3.42 22.84
C ASP A 169 1.36 2.34 23.06
N VAL A 170 1.17 1.14 22.53
CA VAL A 170 2.09 0.02 22.76
C VAL A 170 2.80 -0.33 21.46
N ALA A 171 4.08 -0.65 21.58
CA ALA A 171 4.87 -1.07 20.43
C ALA A 171 4.26 -2.31 19.77
N GLN A 172 4.32 -2.36 18.44
CA GLN A 172 3.89 -3.53 17.70
C GLN A 172 4.75 -4.75 18.08
N GLY A 173 4.11 -5.89 18.32
CA GLY A 173 4.79 -7.15 18.65
C GLY A 173 5.00 -7.39 20.15
N THR A 174 4.57 -6.49 21.03
CA THR A 174 4.51 -6.73 22.48
C THR A 174 3.71 -8.00 22.78
N GLN A 175 4.26 -8.83 23.67
CA GLN A 175 3.61 -10.09 24.06
C GLN A 175 2.44 -9.82 25.00
N VAL A 176 1.39 -10.65 24.92
CA VAL A 176 0.17 -10.48 25.75
C VAL A 176 0.49 -10.52 27.25
N ASP A 177 1.37 -11.42 27.68
CA ASP A 177 1.73 -11.54 29.09
C ASP A 177 2.49 -10.30 29.60
N GLU A 178 3.40 -9.76 28.79
CA GLU A 178 4.14 -8.52 29.08
C GLU A 178 3.17 -7.34 29.20
N TYR A 179 2.26 -7.18 28.24
CA TYR A 179 1.25 -6.12 28.27
C TYR A 179 0.33 -6.22 29.48
N ILE A 180 -0.16 -7.42 29.82
CA ILE A 180 -1.00 -7.61 31.01
C ILE A 180 -0.22 -7.24 32.27
N GLN A 181 1.05 -7.63 32.36
CA GLN A 181 1.88 -7.32 33.52
C GLN A 181 2.09 -5.82 33.69
N ASP A 182 2.31 -5.08 32.60
CA ASP A 182 2.66 -3.66 32.64
C ASP A 182 1.44 -2.73 32.71
N HIS A 183 0.30 -3.15 32.15
CA HIS A 183 -0.87 -2.27 31.98
C HIS A 183 -2.09 -2.64 32.81
N PHE A 184 -2.19 -3.87 33.36
CA PHE A 184 -3.41 -4.28 34.09
C PHE A 184 -3.28 -4.01 35.59
N GLU A 185 -4.30 -3.38 36.16
CA GLU A 185 -4.39 -3.18 37.60
C GLU A 185 -5.29 -4.23 38.27
N ALA A 186 -4.89 -4.70 39.44
CA ALA A 186 -5.67 -5.66 40.21
C ALA A 186 -7.03 -5.08 40.64
N GLY A 187 -8.08 -5.90 40.54
CA GLY A 187 -9.44 -5.52 40.95
C GLY A 187 -10.26 -4.73 39.92
N LYS A 188 -9.68 -4.33 38.79
CA LYS A 188 -10.42 -3.73 37.68
C LYS A 188 -11.07 -4.79 36.77
N PRO A 189 -12.24 -4.51 36.16
CA PRO A 189 -12.85 -5.39 35.15
C PRO A 189 -11.89 -5.63 33.98
N ARG A 190 -11.82 -6.86 33.47
CA ARG A 190 -10.99 -7.21 32.31
C ARG A 190 -11.88 -7.40 31.09
N ILE A 191 -11.63 -6.65 30.02
CA ILE A 191 -12.45 -6.67 28.80
C ILE A 191 -11.53 -6.95 27.61
N ALA A 192 -11.79 -8.04 26.90
CA ALA A 192 -11.15 -8.31 25.63
C ALA A 192 -11.91 -7.63 24.50
N VAL A 193 -11.20 -6.96 23.59
CA VAL A 193 -11.76 -6.33 22.39
C VAL A 193 -11.21 -7.10 21.19
N LEU A 194 -12.03 -7.94 20.59
CA LEU A 194 -11.66 -8.67 19.38
C LEU A 194 -12.08 -7.89 18.15
N PHE A 195 -11.15 -7.69 17.21
CA PHE A 195 -11.45 -7.04 15.94
C PHE A 195 -10.74 -7.72 14.77
N TYR A 196 -11.22 -7.47 13.56
CA TYR A 196 -10.65 -8.11 12.38
C TYR A 196 -9.26 -7.55 12.06
N ARG A 197 -8.31 -8.47 11.81
CA ARG A 197 -6.96 -8.17 11.30
C ARG A 197 -6.95 -7.20 10.11
N ALA A 198 -7.98 -7.22 9.26
CA ALA A 198 -8.11 -6.29 8.14
C ALA A 198 -8.10 -4.81 8.56
N HIS A 199 -8.66 -4.45 9.72
CA HIS A 199 -8.58 -3.09 10.27
C HIS A 199 -7.16 -2.73 10.66
N TRP A 200 -6.43 -3.65 11.28
CA TRP A 200 -5.03 -3.45 11.63
C TRP A 200 -4.14 -3.28 10.41
N MET A 201 -4.30 -4.15 9.42
CA MET A 201 -3.53 -4.08 8.16
C MET A 201 -3.78 -2.77 7.42
N SER A 202 -5.04 -2.32 7.35
CA SER A 202 -5.38 -1.07 6.65
C SER A 202 -5.07 0.20 7.45
N GLY A 203 -4.69 0.08 8.73
CA GLY A 203 -4.59 1.22 9.63
C GLY A 203 -5.94 1.88 9.96
N ASN A 204 -7.06 1.28 9.55
CA ASN A 204 -8.41 1.77 9.84
C ASN A 204 -8.81 1.43 11.29
N LEU A 205 -8.13 2.07 12.23
CA LEU A 205 -8.15 1.73 13.65
C LEU A 205 -8.87 2.78 14.51
N LEU A 206 -9.28 3.92 13.96
CA LEU A 206 -9.90 5.03 14.72
C LEU A 206 -11.08 4.59 15.60
N THR A 207 -11.94 3.71 15.08
CA THR A 207 -13.07 3.17 15.85
C THR A 207 -12.60 2.23 16.96
N ILE A 208 -11.59 1.41 16.68
CA ILE A 208 -10.98 0.47 17.64
C ILE A 208 -10.30 1.28 18.76
N ASP A 209 -9.50 2.28 18.41
CA ASP A 209 -8.84 3.21 19.34
C ASP A 209 -9.86 3.89 20.24
N SER A 210 -10.91 4.45 19.64
CA SER A 210 -11.97 5.14 20.40
C SER A 210 -12.66 4.20 21.39
N LEU A 211 -12.89 2.94 21.02
CA LEU A 211 -13.48 1.94 21.90
C LEU A 211 -12.54 1.58 23.05
N ILE A 212 -11.26 1.32 22.76
CA ILE A 212 -10.22 1.04 23.76
C ILE A 212 -10.18 2.17 24.78
N ARG A 213 -9.97 3.41 24.32
CA ARG A 213 -9.90 4.60 25.19
C ARG A 213 -11.13 4.77 26.05
N ARG A 214 -12.32 4.49 25.49
CA ARG A 214 -13.57 4.65 26.24
C ARG A 214 -13.72 3.63 27.37
N LEU A 215 -13.29 2.39 27.14
CA LEU A 215 -13.30 1.34 28.16
C LEU A 215 -12.26 1.61 29.25
N GLU A 216 -11.05 2.04 28.87
CA GLU A 216 -10.00 2.44 29.80
C GLU A 216 -10.44 3.62 30.68
N ALA A 217 -11.09 4.63 30.10
CA ALA A 217 -11.63 5.79 30.83
C ALA A 217 -12.74 5.41 31.83
N GLN A 218 -13.38 4.25 31.67
CA GLN A 218 -14.32 3.69 32.65
C GLN A 218 -13.65 2.84 33.73
N GLY A 219 -12.32 2.74 33.71
CA GLY A 219 -11.55 1.98 34.68
C GLY A 219 -11.51 0.49 34.42
N ALA A 220 -11.70 0.05 33.17
CA ALA A 220 -11.49 -1.34 32.77
C ALA A 220 -10.03 -1.56 32.31
N ASN A 221 -9.51 -2.76 32.56
CA ASN A 221 -8.33 -3.29 31.91
C ASN A 221 -8.72 -3.83 30.53
N VAL A 222 -8.20 -3.24 29.46
CA VAL A 222 -8.59 -3.60 28.09
C VAL A 222 -7.50 -4.43 27.42
N LEU A 223 -7.88 -5.57 26.83
CA LEU A 223 -7.00 -6.44 26.04
C LEU A 223 -7.48 -6.45 24.58
N PRO A 224 -6.96 -5.59 23.69
CA PRO A 224 -7.36 -5.55 22.29
C PRO A 224 -6.55 -6.55 21.47
N LEU A 225 -7.25 -7.38 20.68
CA LEU A 225 -6.72 -8.54 19.94
C LEU A 225 -7.29 -8.58 18.51
#